data_AF-A0A8R2F9C9-F1
#
_entry.id   AF-A0A8R2F9C9-F1
#
_cell.length_a   1.000
_cell.length_b   1.000
_cell.length_c   1.000
_cell.angle_alpha   90.00
_cell.angle_beta   90.00
_cell.angle_gamma   90.00
#
_symmetry.space_group_name_H-M   'P 1'
#
loop_
_entity.id
_entity.type
_entity.pdbx_description
1 polymer ?
#
loop_
_entity_poly.entity_id
_entity_poly.type
_entity_poly.pdbx_seq_one_letter_code
_entity_poly.pdbx_strand_id
1 'polypeptide(L)'
;MNNAILPDNLEINYRSNHYKHAQDVLNSIIWCSICNSDLKQNIITNKKIMLHKKFLCLCCKNCFEKLSDSKNGCILCSLKTKLKTCKKCNSNMCKRCVDNYYVKPKRLKKLKHCLGCSSSVLWSLRSQAAAILKCFSLELGTRLLLNGEESVNTQHLREFIINSAICNENFTQEAINQIRVFN
;
A
#
# COMPACT_ATOMS: atom_id res chain seq x y z
N MET A 1 -4.43 -4.07 18.94
CA MET A 1 -4.45 -5.18 17.96
C MET A 1 -4.41 -4.59 16.56
N ASN A 2 -3.19 -4.40 16.06
CA ASN A 2 -2.87 -3.84 14.75
C ASN A 2 -2.53 -4.98 13.79
N ASN A 3 -3.47 -5.90 13.56
CA ASN A 3 -3.22 -6.99 12.63
C ASN A 3 -3.35 -6.44 11.20
N ALA A 4 -2.29 -6.63 10.41
CA ALA A 4 -2.34 -6.39 8.98
C ALA A 4 -3.47 -7.23 8.37
N ILE A 5 -4.18 -6.65 7.41
CA ILE A 5 -5.17 -7.39 6.62
C ILE A 5 -4.38 -8.16 5.57
N LEU A 6 -4.17 -9.46 5.80
CA LEU A 6 -3.48 -10.31 4.84
C LEU A 6 -4.35 -10.50 3.57
N PRO A 7 -3.74 -10.66 2.38
CA PRO A 7 -4.47 -10.98 1.17
C PRO A 7 -5.10 -12.37 1.30
N ASP A 8 -6.32 -12.52 0.79
CA ASP A 8 -6.99 -13.81 0.64
C ASP A 8 -6.63 -14.46 -0.71
N ASN A 9 -7.10 -15.68 -0.94
CA ASN A 9 -6.82 -16.41 -2.19
C ASN A 9 -7.35 -15.67 -3.44
N LEU A 10 -8.42 -14.90 -3.31
CA LEU A 10 -8.97 -14.11 -4.43
C LEU A 10 -8.02 -12.96 -4.78
N GLU A 11 -7.47 -12.28 -3.77
CA GLU A 11 -6.46 -11.24 -3.97
C GLU A 11 -5.16 -11.83 -4.54
N ILE A 12 -4.74 -13.01 -4.09
CA ILE A 12 -3.55 -13.70 -4.63
C ILE A 12 -3.76 -14.04 -6.11
N ASN A 13 -4.95 -14.53 -6.49
CA ASN A 13 -5.28 -14.79 -7.90
C ASN A 13 -5.46 -13.48 -8.70
N TYR A 14 -5.85 -12.38 -8.07
CA TYR A 14 -5.84 -11.08 -8.72
C TYR A 14 -4.40 -10.65 -9.05
N ARG A 15 -3.47 -10.81 -8.09
CA ARG A 15 -2.04 -10.50 -8.27
C ARG A 15 -1.40 -11.30 -9.39
N SER A 16 -1.75 -12.58 -9.55
CA SER A 16 -1.15 -13.42 -10.59
C SER A 16 -1.41 -12.93 -12.02
N ASN A 17 -2.45 -12.13 -12.20
CA ASN A 17 -2.86 -11.61 -13.49
C ASN A 17 -2.38 -10.17 -13.75
N HIS A 18 -1.68 -9.53 -12.81
CA HIS A 18 -1.24 -8.13 -12.91
C HIS A 18 0.25 -7.98 -12.53
N TYR A 19 0.95 -7.06 -13.19
CA TYR A 19 2.38 -6.79 -12.94
C TYR A 19 3.27 -8.04 -13.06
N LYS A 20 3.18 -8.72 -14.21
CA LYS A 20 3.93 -9.96 -14.48
C LYS A 20 5.39 -9.67 -14.75
N HIS A 21 5.67 -8.52 -15.36
CA HIS A 21 7.01 -8.06 -15.73
C HIS A 21 7.40 -6.82 -14.93
N ALA A 22 8.69 -6.59 -14.74
CA ALA A 22 9.18 -5.39 -14.08
C ALA A 22 8.74 -4.13 -14.86
N GLN A 23 8.72 -4.23 -16.19
CA GLN A 23 8.27 -3.14 -17.05
C GLN A 23 6.81 -2.73 -16.82
N ASP A 24 5.94 -3.65 -16.41
CA ASP A 24 4.54 -3.32 -16.07
C ASP A 24 4.49 -2.33 -14.90
N VAL A 25 5.38 -2.52 -13.92
CA VAL A 25 5.51 -1.61 -12.77
C VAL A 25 6.10 -0.28 -13.23
N LEU A 26 7.14 -0.29 -14.07
CA LEU A 26 7.77 0.92 -14.59
C LEU A 26 6.84 1.74 -15.49
N ASN A 27 5.93 1.11 -16.22
CA ASN A 27 4.97 1.82 -17.07
C ASN A 27 3.76 2.34 -16.28
N SER A 28 3.59 1.89 -15.03
CA SER A 28 2.51 2.34 -14.16
C SER A 28 2.85 3.63 -13.41
N ILE A 29 1.82 4.41 -13.08
CA ILE A 29 1.95 5.48 -12.09
C ILE A 29 1.84 4.84 -10.70
N ILE A 30 2.76 5.20 -9.80
CA ILE A 30 2.86 4.58 -8.47
C ILE A 30 2.30 5.56 -7.44
N TRP A 31 1.07 5.35 -7.00
CA TRP A 31 0.38 6.29 -6.13
C TRP A 31 0.56 6.00 -4.64
N CYS A 32 0.71 7.06 -3.84
CA CYS A 32 0.46 6.97 -2.41
C CYS A 32 -1.01 6.69 -2.15
N SER A 33 -1.32 5.60 -1.45
CA SER A 33 -2.68 5.22 -1.06
C SER A 33 -3.41 6.22 -0.14
N ILE A 34 -2.71 7.19 0.45
CA ILE A 34 -3.32 8.15 1.38
C ILE A 34 -3.57 9.52 0.72
N CYS A 35 -2.58 10.04 0.00
CA CYS A 35 -2.63 11.39 -0.56
C CYS A 35 -2.58 11.45 -2.08
N ASN A 36 -2.51 10.30 -2.77
CA ASN A 36 -2.42 10.20 -4.23
C ASN A 36 -1.24 10.98 -4.83
N SER A 37 -0.16 11.20 -4.07
CA SER A 37 1.10 11.71 -4.64
C SER A 37 1.79 10.60 -5.44
N ASP A 38 2.42 10.93 -6.56
CA ASP A 38 3.29 10.01 -7.27
C ASP A 38 4.53 9.68 -6.41
N LEU A 39 4.84 8.39 -6.30
CA LEU A 39 5.94 7.84 -5.52
C LEU A 39 7.08 7.33 -6.40
N LYS A 40 6.87 7.24 -7.72
CA LYS A 40 7.76 6.51 -8.63
C LYS A 40 9.21 6.98 -8.53
N GLN A 41 9.45 8.28 -8.69
CA GLN A 41 10.80 8.85 -8.59
C GLN A 41 11.43 8.65 -7.21
N ASN A 42 10.63 8.79 -6.13
CA ASN A 42 11.12 8.62 -4.76
C ASN A 42 11.52 7.17 -4.47
N ILE A 43 10.73 6.20 -4.92
CA ILE A 43 11.00 4.78 -4.75
C ILE A 43 12.25 4.40 -5.56
N ILE A 44 12.35 4.83 -6.81
CA ILE A 44 13.47 4.50 -7.69
C ILE A 44 14.78 5.15 -7.22
N THR A 45 14.72 6.40 -6.78
CA THR A 45 15.92 7.17 -6.41
C THR A 45 16.42 6.78 -5.02
N ASN A 46 15.52 6.71 -4.04
CA ASN A 46 15.91 6.49 -2.65
C ASN A 46 15.86 5.03 -2.22
N LYS A 47 15.30 4.13 -3.06
CA LYS A 47 15.07 2.71 -2.76
C LYS A 47 14.32 2.50 -1.42
N LYS A 48 13.51 3.49 -1.03
CA LYS A 48 12.74 3.49 0.21
C LYS A 48 11.27 3.21 -0.11
N ILE A 49 10.83 2.02 0.27
CA ILE A 49 9.44 1.58 0.11
C ILE A 49 8.78 1.58 1.49
N MET A 50 7.69 2.34 1.61
CA MET A 50 6.93 2.43 2.86
C MET A 50 5.52 1.89 2.63
N LEU A 51 5.09 0.98 3.52
CA LEU A 51 3.77 0.37 3.46
C LEU A 51 2.88 0.82 4.60
N HIS A 52 1.59 0.96 4.34
CA HIS A 52 0.60 1.15 5.39
C HIS A 52 0.51 -0.11 6.26
N LYS A 53 0.82 0.00 7.56
CA LYS A 53 0.79 -1.10 8.56
C LYS A 53 -0.39 -2.06 8.42
N LYS A 54 -1.61 -1.51 8.33
CA LYS A 54 -2.84 -2.32 8.22
C LYS A 54 -3.19 -2.84 6.82
N PHE A 55 -2.95 -2.05 5.78
CA PHE A 55 -3.51 -2.29 4.45
C PHE A 55 -2.47 -2.77 3.43
N LEU A 56 -1.18 -2.66 3.76
CA LEU A 56 -0.08 -3.12 2.93
C LEU A 56 -0.04 -2.45 1.54
N CYS A 57 -0.55 -1.21 1.45
CA CYS A 57 -0.44 -0.35 0.28
C CYS A 57 0.72 0.63 0.44
N LEU A 58 1.25 1.15 -0.66
CA LEU A 58 2.35 2.14 -0.64
C LEU A 58 1.91 3.46 -0.02
N CYS A 59 2.83 4.10 0.71
CA CYS A 59 2.67 5.42 1.31
C CYS A 59 3.89 6.31 1.04
N CYS A 60 3.68 7.62 0.87
CA CYS A 60 4.79 8.56 0.95
C CYS A 60 5.26 8.70 2.41
N LYS A 61 6.50 9.16 2.60
CA LYS A 61 7.10 9.45 3.92
C LYS A 61 6.18 10.27 4.82
N ASN A 62 5.70 11.41 4.31
CA ASN A 62 4.85 12.33 5.07
C ASN A 62 3.55 11.69 5.55
N CYS A 63 2.96 10.78 4.77
CA CYS A 63 1.74 10.08 5.18
C CYS A 63 2.05 8.98 6.16
N PHE A 64 3.13 8.23 5.93
CA PHE A 64 3.57 7.15 6.78
C PHE A 64 3.92 7.63 8.20
N GLU A 65 4.67 8.72 8.33
CA GLU A 65 5.04 9.31 9.64
C GLU A 65 3.83 9.81 10.42
N LYS A 66 2.73 10.15 9.74
CA LYS A 66 1.47 10.60 10.36
C LYS A 66 0.56 9.45 10.75
N LEU A 67 0.89 8.19 10.40
CA LEU A 67 0.16 7.01 10.84
C LEU A 67 0.37 6.81 12.33
N SER A 68 -0.49 7.44 13.13
CA SER A 68 -0.60 7.16 14.56
C SER A 68 -1.52 5.97 14.80
N ASP A 69 -1.25 5.21 15.87
CA ASP A 69 -2.13 4.16 16.42
C ASP A 69 -3.44 4.71 17.03
N SER A 70 -3.83 5.93 16.66
CA SER A 70 -4.99 6.58 17.27
C SER A 70 -6.26 5.81 16.91
N LYS A 71 -6.86 5.19 17.93
CA LYS A 71 -8.14 4.45 17.84
C LYS A 71 -9.30 5.32 17.33
N ASN A 72 -9.15 6.64 17.39
CA ASN A 72 -10.20 7.62 17.10
C ASN A 72 -10.06 8.28 15.71
N GLY A 73 -8.99 7.98 14.96
CA GLY A 73 -8.74 8.55 13.64
C GLY A 73 -9.32 7.73 12.48
N CYS A 74 -9.18 8.25 11.26
CA CYS A 74 -9.42 7.49 10.05
C CYS A 74 -8.50 6.25 9.99
N ILE A 75 -9.07 5.08 9.74
CA ILE A 75 -8.35 3.81 9.64
C ILE A 75 -7.20 3.80 8.61
N LEU A 76 -7.25 4.67 7.59
CA LEU A 76 -6.26 4.74 6.50
C LEU A 76 -5.22 5.87 6.67
N CYS A 77 -5.58 6.99 7.29
CA CYS A 77 -4.68 8.16 7.34
C CYS A 77 -4.60 8.85 8.70
N SER A 78 -5.20 8.25 9.72
CA SER A 78 -5.26 8.74 11.11
C SER A 78 -5.87 10.14 11.30
N LEU A 79 -6.35 10.80 10.23
CA LEU A 79 -7.05 12.09 10.30
C LEU A 79 -8.31 11.99 11.17
N LYS A 80 -8.52 12.95 12.07
CA LYS A 80 -9.62 12.93 13.05
C LYS A 80 -10.86 13.73 12.62
N THR A 81 -10.80 14.42 11.49
CA THR A 81 -11.88 15.31 11.01
C THR A 81 -12.80 14.62 10.00
N LYS A 82 -14.07 15.04 9.96
CA LYS A 82 -15.07 14.61 8.95
C LYS A 82 -15.17 13.08 8.83
N LEU A 83 -15.27 12.41 9.98
CA LEU A 83 -15.29 10.95 10.08
C LEU A 83 -16.69 10.37 9.82
N LYS A 84 -16.72 9.20 9.18
CA LYS A 84 -17.88 8.32 9.09
C LYS A 84 -17.50 6.94 9.62
N THR A 85 -18.40 6.33 10.39
CA THR A 85 -18.15 5.05 11.06
C THR A 85 -18.70 3.88 10.25
N CYS A 86 -17.92 2.82 10.13
CA CYS A 86 -18.32 1.55 9.52
C CYS A 86 -19.34 0.82 10.41
N LYS A 87 -20.47 0.40 9.83
CA LYS A 87 -21.46 -0.39 10.58
C LYS A 87 -21.01 -1.79 10.98
N LYS A 88 -20.08 -2.39 10.22
CA LYS A 88 -19.66 -3.78 10.42
C LYS A 88 -18.56 -3.92 11.49
N CYS A 89 -17.61 -2.99 11.55
CA CYS A 89 -16.44 -3.11 12.42
C CYS A 89 -16.16 -1.85 13.26
N ASN A 90 -17.06 -0.86 13.26
CA ASN A 90 -16.94 0.40 13.99
C ASN A 90 -15.67 1.22 13.71
N SER A 91 -14.89 0.87 12.68
CA SER A 91 -13.74 1.67 12.26
C SER A 91 -14.18 2.95 11.56
N ASN A 92 -13.42 4.03 11.75
CA ASN A 92 -13.72 5.33 11.16
C ASN A 92 -12.99 5.54 9.83
N MET A 93 -13.60 6.26 8.90
CA MET A 93 -12.95 6.79 7.71
C MET A 93 -13.26 8.27 7.54
N CYS A 94 -12.25 9.08 7.22
CA CYS A 94 -12.47 10.48 6.89
C CYS A 94 -13.09 10.62 5.49
N LYS A 95 -13.83 11.72 5.26
CA LYS A 95 -14.46 12.02 3.97
C LYS A 95 -13.49 11.88 2.79
N ARG A 96 -12.28 12.43 2.87
CA ARG A 96 -11.27 12.32 1.80
C ARG A 96 -10.98 10.86 1.40
N CYS A 97 -10.77 9.97 2.38
CA CYS A 97 -10.51 8.56 2.09
C CYS A 97 -11.76 7.82 1.61
N VAL A 98 -12.96 8.26 2.02
CA VAL A 98 -14.22 7.70 1.48
C VAL A 98 -14.37 8.06 0.01
N ASP A 99 -14.10 9.32 -0.34
CA ASP A 99 -14.26 9.86 -1.68
C ASP A 99 -13.20 9.25 -2.62
N ASN A 100 -11.92 9.22 -2.20
CA ASN A 100 -10.81 8.65 -3.00
C ASN A 100 -11.00 7.17 -3.37
N TYR A 101 -11.69 6.40 -2.54
CA TYR A 101 -11.88 4.95 -2.72
C TYR A 101 -13.33 4.59 -3.08
N TYR A 102 -14.15 5.57 -3.45
CA TYR A 102 -15.54 5.39 -3.84
C TYR A 102 -16.35 4.53 -2.84
N VAL A 103 -16.09 4.69 -1.54
CA VAL A 103 -16.73 3.87 -0.50
C VAL A 103 -18.17 4.33 -0.33
N LYS A 104 -19.14 3.54 -0.83
CA LYS A 104 -20.57 3.91 -0.85
C LYS A 104 -21.10 4.32 0.54
N PRO A 105 -21.46 5.60 0.77
CA PRO A 105 -22.09 6.02 2.00
C PRO A 105 -23.57 5.59 2.04
N LYS A 106 -24.10 5.25 3.23
CA LYS A 106 -25.52 4.87 3.38
C LYS A 106 -26.38 6.00 3.96
N ARG A 107 -25.81 6.85 4.82
CA ARG A 107 -26.42 8.05 5.46
C ARG A 107 -25.33 9.07 5.78
N LEU A 108 -25.70 10.30 6.15
CA LEU A 108 -24.78 11.44 6.43
C LEU A 108 -23.56 11.10 7.32
N LYS A 109 -23.66 10.15 8.27
CA LYS A 109 -22.58 9.79 9.21
C LYS A 109 -22.16 8.30 9.25
N LYS A 110 -22.77 7.42 8.46
CA LYS A 110 -22.50 5.96 8.51
C LYS A 110 -22.11 5.36 7.16
N LEU A 111 -21.11 4.47 7.17
CA LEU A 111 -20.66 3.68 6.03
C LEU A 111 -21.24 2.26 6.10
N LYS A 112 -21.60 1.68 4.94
CA LYS A 112 -22.02 0.26 4.88
C LYS A 112 -20.84 -0.66 5.21
N HIS A 113 -19.71 -0.44 4.53
CA HIS A 113 -18.43 -1.12 4.75
C HIS A 113 -17.31 -0.07 4.69
N CYS A 114 -16.22 -0.27 5.44
CA CYS A 114 -14.97 0.47 5.27
C CYS A 114 -13.95 -0.37 4.49
N LEU A 115 -12.78 0.20 4.21
CA LEU A 115 -11.65 -0.51 3.57
C LEU A 115 -11.23 -1.78 4.32
N GLY A 116 -11.37 -1.79 5.66
CA GLY A 116 -11.06 -2.98 6.45
C GLY A 116 -12.08 -4.11 6.30
N CYS A 117 -13.30 -3.80 5.88
CA CYS A 117 -14.36 -4.80 5.66
C CYS A 117 -14.53 -5.19 4.19
N SER A 118 -13.94 -4.43 3.27
CA SER A 118 -14.03 -4.61 1.83
C SER A 118 -12.69 -4.22 1.21
N SER A 119 -11.68 -5.06 1.44
CA SER A 119 -10.30 -4.82 0.97
C SER A 119 -10.13 -4.95 -0.54
N SER A 120 -11.13 -5.47 -1.26
CA SER A 120 -11.08 -5.64 -2.73
C SER A 120 -10.77 -4.37 -3.50
N VAL A 121 -11.22 -3.21 -3.01
CA VAL A 121 -10.90 -1.90 -3.60
C VAL A 121 -9.43 -1.53 -3.49
N LEU A 122 -8.66 -2.24 -2.66
CA LEU A 122 -7.22 -2.05 -2.49
C LEU A 122 -6.39 -3.05 -3.28
N TRP A 123 -7.00 -4.07 -3.91
CA TRP A 123 -6.25 -5.16 -4.57
C TRP A 123 -5.25 -4.65 -5.60
N SER A 124 -5.64 -3.70 -6.45
CA SER A 124 -4.73 -3.10 -7.42
C SER A 124 -3.51 -2.44 -6.77
N LEU A 125 -3.73 -1.59 -5.75
CA LEU A 125 -2.65 -0.91 -5.02
C LEU A 125 -1.76 -1.89 -4.23
N ARG A 126 -2.34 -2.93 -3.64
CA ARG A 126 -1.61 -3.98 -2.92
C ARG A 126 -0.79 -4.86 -3.85
N SER A 127 -1.32 -5.14 -5.04
CA SER A 127 -0.60 -5.88 -6.09
C SER A 127 0.60 -5.09 -6.60
N GLN A 128 0.41 -3.79 -6.86
CA GLN A 128 1.49 -2.90 -7.26
C GLN A 128 2.58 -2.83 -6.16
N ALA A 129 2.17 -2.71 -4.89
CA ALA A 129 3.10 -2.72 -3.76
C ALA A 129 3.93 -4.01 -3.69
N ALA A 130 3.28 -5.17 -3.86
CA ALA A 130 3.94 -6.47 -3.85
C ALA A 130 4.93 -6.62 -5.01
N ALA A 131 4.54 -6.22 -6.23
CA ALA A 131 5.41 -6.23 -7.40
C ALA A 131 6.64 -5.34 -7.22
N ILE A 132 6.46 -4.11 -6.71
CA ILE A 132 7.60 -3.21 -6.42
C ILE A 132 8.57 -3.83 -5.41
N LEU A 133 8.05 -4.37 -4.30
CA LEU A 133 8.89 -5.03 -3.29
C LEU A 133 9.69 -6.19 -3.89
N LYS A 134 9.06 -6.95 -4.80
CA LYS A 134 9.67 -8.08 -5.49
C LYS A 134 10.73 -7.63 -6.51
N CYS A 135 10.44 -6.65 -7.36
CA CYS A 135 11.38 -6.13 -8.37
C CYS A 135 12.63 -5.48 -7.76
N PHE A 136 12.51 -4.94 -6.55
CA PHE A 136 13.65 -4.40 -5.82
C PHE A 136 14.28 -5.43 -4.87
N SER A 137 13.76 -6.66 -4.75
CA SER A 137 14.09 -7.57 -3.62
C SER A 137 15.58 -7.87 -3.47
N LEU A 138 16.33 -7.98 -4.58
CA LEU A 138 17.78 -8.16 -4.57
C LEU A 138 18.54 -6.90 -4.15
N GLU A 139 18.04 -5.72 -4.52
CA GLU A 139 18.68 -4.43 -4.17
C GLU A 139 18.30 -3.95 -2.76
N LEU A 140 17.22 -4.48 -2.20
CA LEU A 140 16.63 -4.06 -0.93
C LEU A 140 17.29 -4.65 0.31
N GLY A 141 18.46 -5.32 0.16
CA GLY A 141 19.23 -5.89 1.27
C GLY A 141 19.13 -5.03 2.54
N THR A 142 18.57 -5.60 3.61
CA THR A 142 18.30 -5.06 4.96
C THR A 142 17.71 -3.64 5.10
N ARG A 143 17.45 -2.91 4.01
CA ARG A 143 17.11 -1.47 4.02
C ARG A 143 15.64 -1.18 3.77
N LEU A 144 14.84 -2.23 3.63
CA LEU A 144 13.38 -2.12 3.60
C LEU A 144 12.87 -1.77 5.00
N LEU A 145 12.76 -0.47 5.28
CA LEU A 145 12.01 0.01 6.44
C LEU A 145 10.52 -0.27 6.23
N LEU A 146 10.12 -1.53 6.40
CA LEU A 146 8.76 -1.85 6.78
C LEU A 146 8.58 -1.32 8.19
N ASN A 147 7.86 -0.21 8.32
CA ASN A 147 7.28 0.20 9.60
C ASN A 147 8.25 0.68 10.71
N GLY A 148 9.54 0.83 10.42
CA GLY A 148 10.54 1.23 11.43
C GLY A 148 10.83 0.08 12.39
N GLU A 149 12.11 -0.33 12.45
CA GLU A 149 12.64 -1.51 13.16
C GLU A 149 12.13 -2.86 12.64
N GLU A 150 13.05 -3.65 12.08
CA GLU A 150 12.81 -5.03 11.65
C GLU A 150 12.61 -5.93 12.88
N SER A 151 11.38 -5.97 13.40
CA SER A 151 10.96 -7.12 14.20
C SER A 151 10.88 -8.39 13.32
N VAL A 152 11.09 -9.57 13.90
CA VAL A 152 10.94 -10.87 13.19
C VAL A 152 9.57 -10.97 12.50
N ASN A 153 8.51 -10.47 13.14
CA ASN A 153 7.15 -10.47 12.57
C ASN A 153 7.00 -9.58 11.32
N THR A 154 7.69 -8.44 11.27
CA THR A 154 7.70 -7.58 10.07
C THR A 154 8.49 -8.22 8.92
N GLN A 155 9.46 -9.07 9.23
CA GLN A 155 10.27 -9.80 8.26
C GLN A 155 9.47 -10.92 7.58
N HIS A 156 8.74 -11.74 8.35
CA HIS A 156 7.85 -12.76 7.77
C HIS A 156 6.74 -12.14 6.91
N LEU A 157 6.17 -11.01 7.32
CA LEU A 157 5.17 -10.30 6.53
C LEU A 157 5.76 -9.79 5.20
N ARG A 158 7.02 -9.35 5.20
CA ARG A 158 7.74 -8.97 3.98
C ARG A 158 7.85 -10.13 3.02
N GLU A 159 8.41 -11.24 3.50
CA GLU A 159 8.67 -12.43 2.70
C GLU A 159 7.37 -12.98 2.13
N PHE A 160 6.31 -12.99 2.94
CA PHE A 160 4.97 -13.36 2.47
C PHE A 160 4.49 -12.46 1.32
N ILE A 161 4.62 -11.13 1.43
CA ILE A 161 4.20 -10.21 0.35
C ILE A 161 5.05 -10.43 -0.91
N ILE A 162 6.38 -10.54 -0.76
CA ILE A 162 7.31 -10.76 -1.88
C ILE A 162 7.02 -12.09 -2.57
N ASN A 163 6.85 -13.17 -1.82
CA ASN A 163 6.60 -14.51 -2.35
C ASN A 163 5.21 -14.65 -3.00
N SER A 164 4.27 -13.77 -2.65
CA SER A 164 2.96 -13.72 -3.29
C SER A 164 2.92 -12.96 -4.62
N ALA A 165 4.02 -12.28 -5.00
CA ALA A 165 4.12 -11.57 -6.28
C ALA A 165 4.73 -12.49 -7.36
N ILE A 166 4.20 -12.44 -8.58
CA ILE A 166 4.65 -13.30 -9.69
C ILE A 166 5.90 -12.76 -10.39
N CYS A 167 6.11 -11.44 -10.39
CA CYS A 167 7.23 -10.84 -11.10
C CYS A 167 8.57 -11.41 -10.59
N ASN A 168 9.30 -12.14 -11.43
CA ASN A 168 10.62 -12.69 -11.07
C ASN A 168 11.76 -11.85 -11.66
N GLU A 169 11.43 -10.72 -12.28
CA GLU A 169 12.37 -9.78 -12.85
C GLU A 169 12.71 -8.70 -11.83
N ASN A 170 13.98 -8.36 -11.75
CA ASN A 170 14.44 -7.21 -10.99
C ASN A 170 14.52 -5.99 -11.89
N PHE A 171 14.46 -4.79 -11.31
CA PHE A 171 14.78 -3.60 -12.07
C PHE A 171 16.25 -3.62 -12.47
N THR A 172 16.53 -3.44 -13.76
CA THR A 172 17.90 -3.24 -14.23
C THR A 172 18.35 -1.82 -13.89
N GLN A 173 19.65 -1.63 -13.66
CA GLN A 173 20.21 -0.31 -13.41
C GLN A 173 19.96 0.65 -14.59
N GLU A 174 19.91 0.13 -15.81
CA GLU A 174 19.56 0.89 -17.02
C GLU A 174 18.10 1.37 -17.02
N ALA A 175 17.16 0.51 -16.65
CA ALA A 175 15.74 0.89 -16.55
C ALA A 175 15.51 1.94 -15.45
N ILE A 176 16.24 1.83 -14.33
CA ILE A 176 16.27 2.85 -13.28
C ILE A 176 16.82 4.17 -13.81
N ASN A 177 17.90 4.13 -14.59
CA ASN A 177 18.56 5.32 -15.12
C ASN A 177 17.72 6.04 -16.17
N GLN A 178 16.99 5.33 -17.04
CA GLN A 178 16.09 5.95 -18.02
C GLN A 178 15.02 6.81 -17.34
N ILE A 179 14.48 6.38 -16.20
CA ILE A 179 13.44 7.14 -15.47
C ILE A 179 14.01 8.43 -14.83
N ARG A 180 15.32 8.50 -14.60
CA ARG A 180 16.00 9.72 -14.10
C ARG A 180 16.22 10.77 -15.18
N VAL A 181 16.21 10.40 -16.46
CA VAL A 181 16.53 11.28 -17.59
C VAL A 181 15.29 11.95 -18.19
N PHE A 182 14.11 11.37 -18.00
CA PHE A 182 12.84 11.86 -18.59
C PHE A 182 11.96 12.71 -17.64
N ASN A 183 12.47 13.14 -16.48
CA ASN A 183 11.81 14.06 -15.54
C ASN A 183 12.80 15.15 -15.09
#